data_AF-X1MHQ6-F1
#
_entry.id   AF-X1MHQ6-F1
#
_cell.length_a   1.000
_cell.length_b   1.000
_cell.length_c   1.000
_cell.angle_alpha   90.00
_cell.angle_beta   90.00
_cell.angle_gamma   90.00
#
_symmetry.space_group_name_H-M   'P 1'
#
loop_
_entity.id
_entity.type
_entity.pdbx_description
1 polymer ?
#
loop_
_entity_poly.entity_id
_entity_poly.type
_entity_poly.pdbx_seq_one_letter_code
_entity_poly.pdbx_strand_id
1 'polypeptide(L)'
;MGHIELACPVSHIWFARGIPSRLGLLLDLSSRNLERVLYFSHYIITFIDEEARREAIKQLEEGSSREIAERQSALEAKIAEMEQKQATVEEVNQLRRNFVEEKTQLEEQLTVDVEQLKDLRRCALLPEDQYHEFKQKYGQVFEAGIGAEAILQVLKGTILNNPEQLVVKISARHIEKLVEEEKEEVEAPAEAQLPEEKEPTEENASAS
;
A
#
# COMPACT_ATOMS: atom_id res chain seq x y z
N MET A 1 30.45 -31.86 2.38
CA MET A 1 29.66 -30.92 1.55
C MET A 1 30.15 -29.52 1.89
N GLY A 2 30.53 -28.70 0.90
CA GLY A 2 30.87 -27.28 1.13
C GLY A 2 29.60 -26.44 1.25
N HIS A 3 29.65 -25.36 2.03
CA HIS A 3 28.59 -24.36 2.10
C HIS A 3 29.20 -22.95 1.96
N ILE A 4 28.39 -22.00 1.49
CA ILE A 4 28.75 -20.60 1.37
C ILE A 4 27.81 -19.82 2.30
N GLU A 5 28.39 -19.05 3.22
CA GLU A 5 27.63 -18.14 4.07
C GLU A 5 27.37 -16.84 3.30
N LEU A 6 26.10 -16.54 3.07
CA LEU A 6 25.69 -15.33 2.36
C LEU A 6 25.55 -14.17 3.36
N ALA A 7 25.91 -12.96 2.94
CA ALA A 7 25.76 -11.76 3.76
C ALA A 7 24.30 -11.32 3.95
N CYS A 8 23.39 -11.77 3.07
CA CYS A 8 21.98 -11.41 3.08
C CYS A 8 21.13 -12.66 2.82
N PRO A 9 19.96 -12.80 3.49
CA PRO A 9 19.04 -13.90 3.22
C PRO A 9 18.52 -13.86 1.78
N VAL A 10 18.30 -15.04 1.20
CA VAL A 10 17.72 -15.21 -0.14
C VAL A 10 16.55 -16.18 -0.07
N SER A 11 15.57 -15.98 -0.95
CA SER A 11 14.43 -16.89 -1.09
C SER A 11 14.71 -17.90 -2.20
N HIS A 12 14.40 -19.17 -1.94
CA HIS A 12 14.53 -20.20 -2.96
C HIS A 12 13.38 -20.10 -3.97
N ILE A 13 13.72 -20.10 -5.27
CA ILE A 13 12.79 -19.80 -6.36
C ILE A 13 11.55 -20.71 -6.38
N TRP A 14 11.68 -22.00 -6.05
CA TRP A 14 10.55 -22.93 -5.99
C TRP A 14 9.44 -22.52 -5.01
N PHE A 15 9.76 -21.80 -3.94
CA PHE A 15 8.77 -21.35 -2.96
C PHE A 15 8.19 -19.97 -3.31
N ALA A 16 8.93 -19.16 -4.07
CA ALA A 16 8.50 -17.84 -4.51
C ALA A 16 7.66 -17.90 -5.81
N ARG A 17 8.16 -18.61 -6.83
CA ARG A 17 7.61 -18.69 -8.19
C ARG A 17 6.89 -20.01 -8.52
N GLY A 18 6.82 -20.95 -7.58
CA GLY A 18 5.98 -22.14 -7.77
C GLY A 18 4.52 -21.73 -7.97
N ILE A 19 3.79 -22.49 -8.78
CA ILE A 19 2.35 -22.31 -9.01
C ILE A 19 1.63 -23.39 -8.18
N PRO A 20 0.85 -23.03 -7.15
CA PRO A 20 0.72 -21.71 -6.52
C PRO A 20 1.91 -21.38 -5.59
N SER A 21 2.17 -20.09 -5.37
CA SER A 21 3.31 -19.64 -4.55
C SER A 21 3.10 -20.00 -3.09
N ARG A 22 3.93 -20.89 -2.55
CA ARG A 22 3.84 -21.34 -1.14
C ARG A 22 4.03 -20.18 -0.17
N LEU A 23 4.97 -19.29 -0.46
CA LEU A 23 5.20 -18.07 0.33
C LEU A 23 4.04 -17.09 0.20
N GLY A 24 3.48 -16.94 -1.01
CA GLY A 24 2.31 -16.10 -1.23
C GLY A 24 1.09 -16.59 -0.43
N LEU A 25 0.84 -17.90 -0.42
CA LEU A 25 -0.23 -18.51 0.36
C LEU A 25 -0.05 -18.30 1.88
N LEU A 26 1.18 -18.44 2.38
CA LEU A 26 1.50 -18.23 3.79
C LEU A 26 1.29 -16.78 4.25
N LEU A 27 1.67 -15.82 3.41
CA LEU A 27 1.65 -14.39 3.73
C LEU A 27 0.38 -13.67 3.26
N ASP A 28 -0.53 -14.38 2.61
CA ASP A 28 -1.71 -13.79 1.95
C ASP A 28 -1.36 -12.76 0.87
N LEU A 29 -0.30 -13.02 0.12
CA LEU A 29 0.17 -12.19 -0.97
C LEU A 29 -0.07 -12.87 -2.31
N SER A 30 -0.39 -12.07 -3.33
CA SER A 30 -0.33 -12.54 -4.72
C SER A 30 1.12 -12.83 -5.12
N SER A 31 1.32 -13.73 -6.07
CA SER A 31 2.63 -14.03 -6.65
C SER A 31 3.34 -12.76 -7.12
N ARG A 32 2.61 -11.88 -7.84
CA ARG A 32 3.10 -10.57 -8.30
C ARG A 32 3.57 -9.67 -7.16
N ASN A 33 2.80 -9.57 -6.07
CA ASN A 33 3.18 -8.73 -4.93
C ASN A 33 4.38 -9.30 -4.18
N LEU A 34 4.46 -10.62 -4.02
CA LEU A 34 5.63 -11.25 -3.41
C LEU A 34 6.90 -11.00 -4.24
N GLU A 35 6.82 -11.12 -5.57
CA GLU A 35 7.94 -10.83 -6.46
C GLU A 35 8.41 -9.38 -6.36
N ARG A 36 7.48 -8.41 -6.31
CA ARG A 36 7.81 -6.99 -6.15
C ARG A 36 8.66 -6.72 -4.90
N VAL A 37 8.37 -7.41 -3.80
CA VAL A 37 9.17 -7.28 -2.57
C VAL A 37 10.52 -7.99 -2.72
N LEU A 38 10.53 -9.23 -3.23
CA LEU A 38 11.75 -10.02 -3.39
C LEU A 38 12.78 -9.39 -4.35
N TYR A 39 12.31 -8.72 -5.40
CA TYR A 39 13.13 -8.03 -6.39
C TYR A 39 13.37 -6.54 -6.08
N PHE A 40 13.22 -6.14 -4.81
CA PHE A 40 13.54 -4.80 -4.34
C PHE A 40 12.77 -3.66 -5.03
N SER A 41 11.54 -3.92 -5.47
CA SER A 41 10.69 -2.90 -6.09
C SER A 41 9.74 -2.22 -5.09
N HIS A 42 9.26 -2.95 -4.07
CA HIS A 42 8.31 -2.42 -3.10
C HIS A 42 8.71 -2.80 -1.68
N TYR A 43 8.45 -1.91 -0.73
CA TYR A 43 8.58 -2.19 0.69
C TYR A 43 7.36 -2.96 1.19
N ILE A 44 7.56 -3.81 2.19
CA ILE A 44 6.49 -4.51 2.91
C ILE A 44 6.51 -4.11 4.38
N ILE A 45 5.35 -3.79 4.93
CA ILE A 45 5.21 -3.47 6.35
C ILE A 45 5.39 -4.74 7.18
N THR A 46 6.45 -4.79 7.99
CA THR A 46 6.83 -5.94 8.81
C THR A 46 6.12 -5.92 10.16
N PHE A 47 6.08 -4.74 10.77
CA PHE A 47 5.56 -4.51 12.10
C PHE A 47 4.82 -3.18 12.19
N ILE A 48 3.82 -3.13 13.05
CA ILE A 48 3.01 -1.95 13.35
C ILE A 48 2.89 -1.87 14.86
N ASP A 49 3.23 -0.71 15.39
CA ASP A 49 3.04 -0.36 16.79
C ASP A 49 1.68 0.33 16.96
N GLU A 50 0.73 -0.39 17.54
CA GLU A 50 -0.64 0.12 17.79
C GLU A 50 -0.70 1.16 18.92
N GLU A 51 0.31 1.23 19.80
CA GLU A 51 0.41 2.26 20.83
C GLU A 51 0.92 3.55 20.20
N ALA A 52 2.04 3.49 19.48
CA ALA A 52 2.59 4.62 18.75
C ALA A 52 1.61 5.16 17.69
N ARG A 53 0.82 4.30 17.05
CA ARG A 53 -0.28 4.70 16.16
C ARG A 53 -1.31 5.56 16.88
N ARG A 54 -1.78 5.11 18.03
CA ARG A 54 -2.81 5.82 18.81
C ARG A 54 -2.29 7.17 19.31
N GLU A 55 -1.04 7.21 19.74
CA GLU A 55 -0.39 8.46 20.13
C GLU A 55 -0.21 9.42 18.95
N ALA A 56 0.20 8.92 17.78
CA ALA A 56 0.33 9.74 16.57
C ALA A 56 -1.02 10.35 16.13
N ILE A 57 -2.10 9.55 16.13
CA ILE A 57 -3.45 10.04 15.83
C ILE A 57 -3.86 11.13 16.83
N LYS A 58 -3.64 10.89 18.11
CA LYS A 58 -3.95 11.87 19.16
C LYS A 58 -3.16 13.16 18.99
N GLN A 59 -1.87 13.08 18.66
CA GLN A 59 -1.03 14.26 18.42
C GLN A 59 -1.50 15.07 17.20
N LEU A 60 -1.92 14.41 16.12
CA LEU A 60 -2.48 15.07 14.94
C LEU A 60 -3.80 15.79 15.27
N GLU A 61 -4.71 15.12 15.98
CA GLU A 61 -5.98 15.70 16.40
C GLU A 61 -5.79 16.89 17.36
N GLU A 62 -4.90 16.76 18.34
CA GLU A 62 -4.54 17.85 19.25
C GLU A 62 -3.85 19.01 18.54
N GLY A 63 -2.97 18.73 17.57
CA GLY A 63 -2.29 19.74 16.79
C GLY A 63 -3.27 20.57 15.94
N SER A 64 -4.12 19.89 15.18
CA SER A 64 -5.10 20.55 14.31
C SER A 64 -6.17 21.31 15.11
N SER A 65 -6.66 20.76 16.23
CA SER A 65 -7.61 21.49 17.09
C SER A 65 -7.01 22.76 17.70
N ARG A 66 -5.72 22.74 18.08
CA ARG A 66 -5.00 23.94 18.53
C ARG A 66 -4.85 24.96 17.40
N GLU A 67 -4.43 24.53 16.22
CA GLU A 67 -4.28 25.42 15.07
C GLU A 67 -5.62 26.07 14.66
N ILE A 68 -6.71 25.30 14.65
CA ILE A 68 -8.05 25.82 14.39
C ILE A 68 -8.45 26.84 15.47
N ALA A 69 -8.19 26.58 16.75
CA ALA A 69 -8.52 27.52 17.84
C ALA A 69 -7.70 28.82 17.76
N GLU A 70 -6.41 28.75 17.46
CA GLU A 70 -5.55 29.92 17.26
C GLU A 70 -6.02 30.74 16.06
N ARG A 71 -6.32 30.09 14.94
CA ARG A 71 -6.87 30.74 13.75
C ARG A 71 -8.23 31.38 14.03
N GLN A 72 -9.12 30.71 14.79
CA GLN A 72 -10.42 31.26 15.22
C GLN A 72 -10.24 32.53 16.05
N SER A 73 -9.38 32.49 17.08
CA SER A 73 -9.11 33.65 17.93
C SER A 73 -8.51 34.83 17.13
N ALA A 74 -7.59 34.54 16.19
CA ALA A 74 -7.01 35.56 15.32
C ALA A 74 -8.05 36.20 14.39
N LEU A 75 -9.02 35.43 13.89
CA LEU A 75 -10.13 35.95 13.09
C LEU A 75 -11.04 36.85 13.92
N GLU A 76 -11.43 36.40 15.12
CA GLU A 76 -12.29 37.18 16.03
C GLU A 76 -11.64 38.52 16.41
N ALA A 77 -10.33 38.52 16.70
CA ALA A 77 -9.59 39.74 16.95
C ALA A 77 -9.61 40.70 15.75
N LYS A 78 -9.40 40.17 14.52
CA LYS A 78 -9.50 40.96 13.28
C LYS A 78 -10.90 41.53 13.06
N ILE A 79 -11.95 40.75 13.34
CA ILE A 79 -13.35 41.22 13.23
C ILE A 79 -13.61 42.35 14.23
N ALA A 80 -13.17 42.21 15.47
CA ALA A 80 -13.32 43.25 16.49
C ALA A 80 -12.61 44.56 16.11
N GLU A 81 -11.41 44.48 15.51
CA GLU A 81 -10.72 45.66 14.98
C GLU A 81 -11.47 46.33 13.81
N MET A 82 -12.05 45.52 12.92
CA MET A 82 -12.82 46.01 11.77
C MET A 82 -14.14 46.67 12.20
N GLU A 83 -14.78 46.14 13.24
CA GLU A 83 -15.97 46.73 13.86
C GLU A 83 -15.65 48.08 14.51
N GLN A 84 -14.50 48.22 15.19
CA GLN A 84 -14.03 49.52 15.72
C GLN A 84 -13.77 50.56 14.63
N LYS A 85 -13.35 50.12 13.43
CA LYS A 85 -13.08 50.97 12.26
C LYS A 85 -14.33 51.26 11.41
N GLN A 86 -15.53 50.83 11.82
CA GLN A 86 -16.79 50.94 11.06
C GLN A 86 -16.70 50.32 9.65
N ALA A 87 -16.08 49.14 9.53
CA ALA A 87 -15.98 48.42 8.27
C ALA A 87 -17.35 47.97 7.72
N THR A 88 -17.42 47.79 6.41
CA THR A 88 -18.63 47.38 5.70
C THR A 88 -19.00 45.93 5.99
N VAL A 89 -20.29 45.61 6.13
CA VAL A 89 -20.80 44.26 6.43
C VAL A 89 -20.32 43.22 5.40
N GLU A 90 -20.08 43.63 4.16
CA GLU A 90 -19.58 42.77 3.09
C GLU A 90 -18.13 42.29 3.30
N GLU A 91 -17.25 43.13 3.85
CA GLU A 91 -15.84 42.79 4.09
C GLU A 91 -15.72 41.77 5.24
N VAL A 92 -16.55 41.91 6.28
CA VAL A 92 -16.65 40.95 7.38
C VAL A 92 -17.19 39.60 6.88
N ASN A 93 -18.17 39.62 5.98
CA ASN A 93 -18.72 38.40 5.40
C ASN A 93 -17.71 37.66 4.50
N GLN A 94 -16.87 38.39 3.75
CA GLN A 94 -15.79 37.78 2.95
C GLN A 94 -14.74 37.10 3.84
N LEU A 95 -14.29 37.77 4.91
CA LEU A 95 -13.35 37.19 5.87
C LEU A 95 -13.89 35.92 6.53
N ARG A 96 -15.17 35.91 6.92
CA ARG A 96 -15.83 34.73 7.47
C ARG A 96 -15.87 33.57 6.46
N ARG A 97 -16.13 33.85 5.18
CA ARG A 97 -16.15 32.82 4.12
C ARG A 97 -14.78 32.20 3.92
N ASN A 98 -13.74 33.02 3.75
CA ASN A 98 -12.37 32.54 3.57
C ASN A 98 -11.92 31.69 4.76
N PHE A 99 -12.25 32.12 5.98
CA PHE A 99 -11.94 31.36 7.17
C PHE A 99 -12.63 30.00 7.23
N VAL A 100 -13.91 29.97 6.89
CA VAL A 100 -14.68 28.72 6.85
C VAL A 100 -14.06 27.77 5.82
N GLU A 101 -13.69 28.27 4.64
CA GLU A 101 -13.01 27.48 3.60
C GLU A 101 -11.66 26.93 4.09
N GLU A 102 -10.79 27.77 4.65
CA GLU A 102 -9.50 27.33 5.21
C GLU A 102 -9.67 26.29 6.32
N LYS A 103 -10.65 26.50 7.22
CA LYS A 103 -10.96 25.55 8.28
C LYS A 103 -11.42 24.21 7.70
N THR A 104 -12.30 24.22 6.71
CA THR A 104 -12.77 22.98 6.07
C THR A 104 -11.63 22.22 5.39
N GLN A 105 -10.70 22.92 4.73
CA GLN A 105 -9.53 22.28 4.11
C GLN A 105 -8.62 21.62 5.15
N LEU A 106 -8.41 22.26 6.31
CA LEU A 106 -7.62 21.66 7.40
C LEU A 106 -8.29 20.43 8.01
N GLU A 107 -9.61 20.47 8.19
CA GLU A 107 -10.38 19.33 8.72
C GLU A 107 -10.37 18.15 7.73
N GLU A 108 -10.46 18.42 6.43
CA GLU A 108 -10.32 17.42 5.37
C GLU A 108 -8.92 16.78 5.37
N GLN A 109 -7.87 17.59 5.43
CA GLN A 109 -6.48 17.10 5.49
C GLN A 109 -6.24 16.21 6.72
N LEU A 110 -6.71 16.64 7.89
CA LEU A 110 -6.65 15.83 9.12
C LEU A 110 -7.34 14.48 8.92
N THR A 111 -8.52 14.48 8.31
CA THR A 111 -9.29 13.26 8.07
C THR A 111 -8.51 12.28 7.20
N VAL A 112 -7.90 12.77 6.11
CA VAL A 112 -7.07 11.95 5.21
C VAL A 112 -5.85 11.37 5.94
N ASP A 113 -5.12 12.18 6.70
CA ASP A 113 -3.93 11.71 7.43
C ASP A 113 -4.28 10.65 8.49
N VAL A 114 -5.40 10.82 9.19
CA VAL A 114 -5.91 9.84 10.17
C VAL A 114 -6.36 8.54 9.49
N GLU A 115 -7.02 8.63 8.33
CA GLU A 115 -7.40 7.45 7.55
C GLU A 115 -6.17 6.67 7.04
N GLN A 116 -5.16 7.37 6.52
CA GLN A 116 -3.90 6.74 6.10
C GLN A 116 -3.26 5.93 7.23
N LEU A 117 -3.19 6.50 8.44
CA LEU A 117 -2.64 5.81 9.61
C LEU A 117 -3.45 4.58 10.04
N LYS A 118 -4.78 4.63 9.92
CA LYS A 118 -5.68 3.52 10.23
C LYS A 118 -5.60 2.41 9.19
N ASP A 119 -5.37 2.75 7.93
CA ASP A 119 -5.28 1.80 6.82
C ASP A 119 -3.94 1.08 6.71
N LEU A 120 -2.91 1.54 7.42
CA LEU A 120 -1.64 0.82 7.53
C LEU A 120 -1.88 -0.58 8.11
N ARG A 121 -1.50 -1.61 7.37
CA ARG A 121 -1.64 -3.02 7.80
C ARG A 121 -0.34 -3.78 7.57
N ARG A 122 -0.09 -4.77 8.42
CA ARG A 122 1.04 -5.69 8.22
C ARG A 122 0.87 -6.39 6.88
N CYS A 123 1.99 -6.68 6.22
CA CYS A 123 2.05 -7.21 4.86
C CYS A 123 1.53 -6.27 3.75
N ALA A 124 1.11 -5.04 4.05
CA ALA A 124 0.80 -4.08 2.98
C ALA A 124 2.08 -3.67 2.25
N LEU A 125 1.96 -3.46 0.93
CA LEU A 125 3.05 -3.04 0.07
C LEU A 125 3.04 -1.54 -0.11
N LEU A 126 4.22 -0.93 -0.02
CA LEU A 126 4.43 0.49 -0.25
C LEU A 126 5.44 0.66 -1.40
N PRO A 127 5.08 1.40 -2.46
CA PRO A 127 6.06 1.95 -3.40
C PRO A 127 7.08 2.83 -2.68
N GLU A 128 8.24 3.04 -3.29
CA GLU A 128 9.35 3.80 -2.71
C GLU A 128 8.93 5.22 -2.27
N ASP A 129 8.23 5.96 -3.13
CA ASP A 129 7.78 7.33 -2.80
C ASP A 129 6.88 7.37 -1.57
N GLN A 130 5.90 6.45 -1.50
CA GLN A 130 4.97 6.35 -0.37
C GLN A 130 5.68 5.91 0.90
N TYR A 131 6.65 4.99 0.80
CA TYR A 131 7.46 4.57 1.93
C TYR A 131 8.23 5.75 2.51
N HIS A 132 8.88 6.57 1.69
CA HIS A 132 9.64 7.72 2.16
C HIS A 132 8.74 8.77 2.82
N GLU A 133 7.58 9.06 2.22
CA GLU A 133 6.61 9.99 2.80
C GLU A 133 6.10 9.50 4.15
N PHE A 134 5.66 8.24 4.24
CA PHE A 134 5.17 7.67 5.49
C PHE A 134 6.28 7.49 6.52
N LYS A 135 7.52 7.20 6.11
CA LYS A 135 8.65 7.11 7.04
C LYS A 135 8.99 8.47 7.64
N GLN A 136 8.83 9.54 6.86
CA GLN A 136 9.05 10.91 7.34
C GLN A 136 7.95 11.36 8.30
N LYS A 137 6.68 11.06 8.00
CA LYS A 137 5.52 11.47 8.81
C LYS A 137 5.29 10.57 10.03
N TYR A 138 5.40 9.26 9.85
CA TYR A 138 4.91 8.23 10.78
C TYR A 138 5.98 7.18 11.12
N GLY A 139 7.27 7.54 11.04
CA GLY A 139 8.36 6.57 11.15
C GLY A 139 8.45 5.78 12.46
N GLN A 140 7.77 6.25 13.51
CA GLN A 140 7.62 5.58 14.81
C GLN A 140 6.44 4.59 14.87
N VAL A 141 5.49 4.65 13.94
CA VAL A 141 4.26 3.85 13.95
C VAL A 141 4.46 2.48 13.30
N PHE A 142 5.35 2.39 12.32
CA PHE A 142 5.55 1.17 11.56
C PHE A 142 7.01 0.93 11.20
N GLU A 143 7.31 -0.35 11.00
CA GLU A 143 8.54 -0.82 10.39
C GLU A 143 8.20 -1.44 9.04
N ALA A 144 9.00 -1.12 8.03
CA ALA A 144 8.91 -1.76 6.73
C ALA A 144 10.30 -2.05 6.21
N GLY A 145 10.41 -3.14 5.47
CA GLY A 145 11.65 -3.59 4.85
C GLY A 145 11.41 -4.01 3.41
N ILE A 146 12.47 -4.43 2.74
CA ILE A 146 12.43 -4.86 1.35
C ILE A 146 13.26 -6.14 1.15
N GLY A 147 13.05 -6.84 0.04
CA GLY A 147 13.80 -8.04 -0.31
C GLY A 147 13.39 -9.28 0.50
N ALA A 148 14.21 -10.32 0.37
CA ALA A 148 13.99 -11.58 1.07
C ALA A 148 14.16 -11.47 2.59
N GLU A 149 14.91 -10.49 3.07
CA GLU A 149 15.05 -10.22 4.51
C GLU A 149 13.74 -9.79 5.14
N ALA A 150 13.02 -8.86 4.51
CA ALA A 150 11.73 -8.41 5.02
C ALA A 150 10.69 -9.53 5.03
N ILE A 151 10.66 -10.34 3.97
CA ILE A 151 9.82 -11.55 3.91
C ILE A 151 10.15 -12.51 5.05
N LEU A 152 11.44 -12.72 5.34
CA LEU A 152 11.87 -13.55 6.47
C LEU A 152 11.41 -12.99 7.82
N GLN A 153 11.52 -11.67 8.02
CA GLN A 153 11.05 -11.01 9.24
C GLN A 153 9.53 -11.18 9.44
N VAL A 154 8.74 -10.96 8.38
CA VAL A 154 7.29 -11.18 8.41
C VAL A 154 6.98 -12.64 8.77
N LEU A 155 7.62 -13.59 8.08
CA LEU A 155 7.40 -15.03 8.33
C LEU A 155 7.71 -15.43 9.76
N LYS A 156 8.83 -14.95 10.33
CA LYS A 156 9.17 -15.20 11.74
C LYS A 156 8.05 -14.72 12.66
N GLY A 157 7.55 -13.50 12.45
CA GLY A 157 6.43 -12.96 13.23
C GLY A 157 5.12 -13.74 13.04
N THR A 158 4.82 -14.20 11.83
CA THR A 158 3.56 -14.91 11.54
C THR A 158 3.57 -16.33 12.12
N ILE A 159 4.68 -17.06 11.98
CA ILE A 159 4.80 -18.46 12.42
C ILE A 159 4.83 -18.57 13.95
N LEU A 160 5.53 -17.66 14.64
CA LEU A 160 5.65 -17.67 16.10
C LEU A 160 4.31 -17.41 16.81
N ASN A 161 3.41 -16.66 16.17
CA ASN A 161 2.19 -16.20 16.82
C ASN A 161 1.04 -17.21 16.75
N ASN A 162 0.89 -18.01 15.67
CA ASN A 162 -0.20 -18.98 15.52
C ASN A 162 0.09 -20.07 14.45
N PRO A 163 0.81 -21.15 14.78
CA PRO A 163 1.14 -22.21 13.83
C PRO A 163 -0.09 -23.03 13.37
N GLU A 164 -1.08 -23.26 14.22
CA GLU A 164 -2.25 -24.11 13.91
C GLU A 164 -3.25 -23.43 12.96
N GLN A 165 -3.46 -22.13 13.10
CA GLN A 165 -4.35 -21.36 12.22
C GLN A 165 -3.80 -21.23 10.80
N LEU A 166 -2.47 -21.28 10.64
CA LEU A 166 -1.82 -21.21 9.34
C LEU A 166 -2.16 -22.43 8.49
N VAL A 167 -2.10 -23.64 9.05
CA VAL A 167 -2.37 -24.88 8.29
C VAL A 167 -3.81 -24.92 7.75
N VAL A 168 -4.77 -24.46 8.55
CA VAL A 168 -6.18 -24.39 8.15
C VAL A 168 -6.38 -23.34 7.06
N LYS A 169 -5.81 -22.14 7.21
CA LYS A 169 -5.90 -21.06 6.21
C LYS A 169 -5.23 -21.42 4.89
N ILE A 170 -4.06 -22.04 4.94
CA ILE A 170 -3.34 -22.50 3.74
C ILE A 170 -4.19 -23.54 2.99
N SER A 171 -4.78 -24.49 3.70
CA SER A 171 -5.56 -25.56 3.07
C SER A 171 -6.82 -25.02 2.39
N ALA A 172 -7.54 -24.09 3.02
CA ALA A 172 -8.73 -23.46 2.42
C ALA A 172 -8.37 -22.61 1.19
N ARG A 173 -7.34 -21.75 1.31
CA ARG A 173 -6.93 -20.84 0.23
C ARG A 173 -6.25 -21.52 -0.94
N HIS A 174 -5.55 -22.63 -0.70
CA HIS A 174 -4.94 -23.41 -1.78
C HIS A 174 -6.02 -23.94 -2.73
N ILE A 175 -7.15 -24.42 -2.18
CA ILE A 175 -8.28 -24.89 -2.99
C ILE A 175 -8.92 -23.72 -3.74
N GLU A 176 -9.16 -22.58 -3.10
CA GLU A 176 -9.73 -21.39 -3.76
C GLU A 176 -8.85 -20.88 -4.91
N LYS A 177 -7.53 -20.78 -4.72
CA LYS A 177 -6.61 -20.32 -5.77
C LYS A 177 -6.48 -21.30 -6.92
N LEU A 178 -6.47 -22.60 -6.66
CA LEU A 178 -6.49 -23.59 -7.75
C LEU A 178 -7.76 -23.47 -8.60
N VAL A 179 -8.90 -23.13 -7.98
CA VAL A 179 -10.18 -22.91 -8.69
C VAL A 179 -10.21 -21.56 -9.44
N GLU A 180 -9.57 -20.50 -8.93
CA GLU A 180 -9.45 -19.22 -9.64
C GLU A 180 -8.47 -19.30 -10.81
N GLU A 181 -7.32 -19.95 -10.65
CA GLU A 181 -6.32 -20.11 -11.71
C GLU A 181 -6.85 -21.03 -12.85
N GLU A 182 -7.63 -22.08 -12.54
CA GLU A 182 -8.35 -22.86 -13.56
C GLU A 182 -9.36 -22.01 -14.35
N LYS A 183 -10.00 -21.01 -13.71
CA LYS A 183 -10.92 -20.09 -14.40
C LYS A 183 -10.18 -19.10 -15.29
N GLU A 184 -9.04 -18.57 -14.84
CA GLU A 184 -8.20 -17.67 -15.65
C GLU A 184 -7.59 -18.39 -16.86
N GLU A 185 -7.23 -19.68 -16.76
CA GLU A 185 -6.78 -20.48 -17.91
C GLU A 185 -7.90 -20.76 -18.92
N VAL A 186 -9.15 -20.89 -18.46
CA VAL A 186 -10.33 -21.11 -19.31
C VAL A 186 -10.84 -19.81 -19.96
N GLU A 187 -10.63 -18.65 -19.32
CA GLU A 187 -11.03 -17.32 -19.84
C GLU A 187 -9.93 -16.62 -20.67
N ALA A 188 -8.72 -17.18 -20.78
CA ALA A 188 -7.70 -16.67 -21.69
C ALA A 188 -8.24 -16.69 -23.14
N PRO A 189 -8.25 -15.55 -23.87
CA PRO A 189 -8.95 -15.45 -25.14
C PRO A 189 -8.35 -16.41 -26.17
N ALA A 190 -9.22 -17.22 -26.77
CA ALA A 190 -8.94 -18.16 -27.85
C ALA A 190 -8.47 -17.50 -29.18
N GLU A 191 -7.84 -16.32 -29.13
CA GLU A 191 -7.42 -15.55 -30.31
C GLU A 191 -5.96 -15.81 -30.74
N ALA A 192 -5.21 -16.67 -30.06
CA ALA A 192 -3.81 -16.93 -30.41
C ALA A 192 -3.59 -18.11 -31.40
N GLN A 193 -4.64 -18.71 -31.97
CA GLN A 193 -4.50 -19.84 -32.90
C GLN A 193 -5.42 -19.73 -34.11
N LEU A 194 -5.06 -18.88 -35.06
CA LEU A 194 -5.38 -19.14 -36.47
C LEU A 194 -4.06 -19.13 -37.24
N PRO A 195 -3.63 -20.24 -37.84
CA PRO A 195 -2.47 -20.22 -38.73
C PRO A 195 -2.87 -19.47 -40.00
N GLU A 196 -2.07 -18.46 -40.39
CA GLU A 196 -2.16 -17.88 -41.73
C GLU A 196 -1.94 -18.99 -42.77
N GLU A 197 -3.00 -19.36 -43.48
CA GLU A 197 -2.93 -20.17 -44.68
C GLU A 197 -2.10 -19.41 -45.72
N LYS A 198 -0.86 -19.86 -45.96
CA LYS A 198 -0.08 -19.43 -47.12
C LYS A 198 -0.73 -20.03 -48.36
N GLU A 199 -1.33 -19.17 -49.19
CA GLU A 199 -1.72 -19.49 -50.55
C GLU A 199 -0.54 -20.10 -51.35
N PRO A 200 -0.75 -21.16 -52.13
CA PRO A 200 0.30 -21.69 -52.98
C PRO A 200 0.43 -20.79 -54.22
N THR A 201 1.57 -20.15 -54.36
CA THR A 201 2.00 -19.53 -55.62
C THR A 201 2.14 -20.60 -56.69
N GLU A 202 1.27 -20.56 -57.69
CA GLU A 202 1.49 -21.19 -58.99
C GLU A 202 2.74 -20.57 -59.62
N GLU A 203 3.82 -21.34 -59.75
CA GLU A 203 4.88 -21.01 -60.69
C GLU A 203 5.27 -22.26 -61.49
N ASN A 204 4.65 -22.35 -62.67
CA ASN A 204 5.12 -23.08 -63.83
C ASN A 204 6.53 -22.59 -64.21
N ALA A 205 7.53 -23.48 -64.30
CA ALA A 205 8.60 -23.38 -65.30
C ALA A 205 9.61 -24.54 -65.23
N SER A 206 9.46 -25.50 -66.16
CA SER A 206 10.51 -26.01 -67.07
C SER A 206 11.80 -26.71 -66.58
N ALA A 207 12.15 -27.75 -67.36
CA ALA A 207 13.46 -28.40 -67.56
C ALA A 207 13.82 -29.51 -66.56
N SER A 208 14.16 -30.75 -66.94
CA SER A 208 14.40 -31.41 -68.24
C SER A 208 14.30 -32.92 -68.03
#